data_AF-A0A2D6Y649-F1
#
_entry.id   AF-A0A2D6Y649-F1
#
_cell.length_a   1.000
_cell.length_b   1.000
_cell.length_c   1.000
_cell.angle_alpha   90.00
_cell.angle_beta   90.00
_cell.angle_gamma   90.00
#
_symmetry.space_group_name_H-M   'P 1'
#
loop_
_entity.id
_entity.type
_entity.pdbx_description
1 polymer ?
#
loop_
_entity_poly.entity_id
_entity_poly.type
_entity_poly.pdbx_seq_one_letter_code
_entity_poly.pdbx_strand_id
1 'polypeptide(L)'
;MVFLDRSTSSPLEKPGGEGWLLNIDQQRIVQFRPETPTAHGEWVALRTYLWRPPHPAQPMTRRRMLRHNAIQAWNTMLKTGWRRCSPPLR
;
A
#
# COMPACT_ATOMS: atom_id res chain seq x y z
N MET A 1 -7.36 11.31 14.52
CA MET A 1 -6.26 12.09 13.92
C MET A 1 -5.61 11.23 12.84
N VAL A 2 -5.78 11.57 11.56
CA VAL A 2 -5.03 10.95 10.46
C VAL A 2 -4.01 11.99 10.03
N PHE A 3 -2.73 11.72 10.27
CA PHE A 3 -1.66 12.61 9.84
C PHE A 3 -1.44 12.44 8.33
N LEU A 4 -1.68 13.50 7.57
CA LEU A 4 -1.45 13.55 6.13
C LEU A 4 0.03 13.87 5.90
N ASP A 5 0.89 12.85 5.85
CA ASP A 5 2.32 13.08 5.60
C ASP A 5 2.55 13.57 4.17
N ARG A 6 3.04 14.81 4.08
CA ARG A 6 3.33 15.57 2.84
C ARG A 6 4.77 15.29 2.36
N SER A 7 5.15 14.02 2.19
CA SER A 7 6.44 13.67 1.59
C SER A 7 6.28 13.32 0.11
N THR A 8 6.89 14.09 -0.78
CA THR A 8 6.77 13.99 -2.25
C THR A 8 7.30 12.66 -2.83
N SER A 9 8.14 11.91 -2.11
CA SER A 9 8.63 10.59 -2.55
C SER A 9 7.70 9.47 -2.10
N SER A 10 7.43 8.51 -2.97
CA SER A 10 6.67 7.31 -2.63
C SER A 10 7.45 6.50 -1.59
N PRO A 11 6.82 5.98 -0.53
CA PRO A 11 7.53 5.18 0.48
C PRO A 11 8.26 3.98 -0.14
N LEU A 12 7.75 3.45 -1.26
CA LEU A 12 8.34 2.37 -2.05
C LEU A 12 9.67 2.74 -2.73
N GLU A 13 9.99 4.02 -2.86
CA GLU A 13 11.27 4.50 -3.40
C GLU A 13 12.42 4.32 -2.41
N LYS A 14 12.12 4.18 -1.12
CA LYS A 14 13.11 3.86 -0.10
C LYS A 14 13.21 2.34 0.10
N PRO A 15 14.42 1.75 0.17
CA PRO A 15 14.58 0.34 0.51
C PRO A 15 13.96 0.07 1.89
N GLY A 16 13.06 -0.91 1.97
CA GLY A 16 12.31 -1.24 3.19
C GLY A 16 11.10 -0.35 3.49
N GLY A 17 10.80 0.65 2.67
CA GLY A 17 9.66 1.54 2.88
C GLY A 17 8.32 0.84 2.60
N GLU A 18 7.55 0.60 3.66
CA GLU A 18 6.18 0.12 3.58
C GLU A 18 5.22 1.29 3.30
N GLY A 19 4.22 1.06 2.43
CA GLY A 19 3.22 2.06 2.09
C GLY A 19 1.81 1.54 2.25
N TRP A 20 0.91 2.38 2.77
CA TRP A 20 -0.51 2.08 2.88
C TRP A 20 -1.35 3.09 2.11
N LEU A 21 -2.30 2.58 1.34
CA LEU A 21 -3.31 3.37 0.64
C LEU A 21 -4.71 2.97 1.08
N LEU A 22 -5.56 3.97 1.25
CA LEU A 22 -6.97 3.83 1.60
C LEU A 22 -7.83 4.39 0.47
N ASN A 23 -8.86 3.63 0.11
CA ASN A 23 -9.98 4.07 -0.70
C ASN A 23 -11.24 4.01 0.15
N ILE A 24 -11.84 5.18 0.42
CA ILE A 24 -13.03 5.28 1.25
C ILE A 24 -14.26 4.83 0.47
N ASP A 25 -14.38 5.22 -0.81
CA ASP A 25 -15.49 4.89 -1.68
C ASP A 25 -15.64 3.38 -1.88
N GLN A 26 -14.51 2.69 -2.06
CA GLN A 26 -14.46 1.23 -2.20
C GLN A 26 -14.33 0.50 -0.87
N GLN A 27 -14.14 1.23 0.24
CA GLN A 27 -13.89 0.68 1.58
C GLN A 27 -12.73 -0.33 1.59
N ARG A 28 -11.64 0.00 0.89
CA ARG A 28 -10.48 -0.88 0.70
C ARG A 28 -9.22 -0.22 1.22
N ILE A 29 -8.41 -1.01 1.90
CA ILE A 29 -7.04 -0.66 2.28
C ILE A 29 -6.09 -1.54 1.47
N VAL A 30 -5.00 -0.97 1.01
CA VAL A 30 -3.95 -1.68 0.28
C VAL A 30 -2.62 -1.41 0.94
N GLN A 31 -1.94 -2.47 1.35
CA GLN A 31 -0.58 -2.46 1.86
C GLN A 31 0.39 -2.85 0.75
N PHE A 32 1.41 -2.03 0.56
CA PHE A 32 2.58 -2.33 -0.25
C PHE A 32 3.75 -2.57 0.69
N ARG A 33 4.19 -3.83 0.79
CA ARG A 33 5.27 -4.23 1.67
C ARG A 33 6.44 -4.77 0.84
N PRO A 34 7.62 -4.13 0.87
CA PRO A 34 8.82 -4.70 0.29
C PRO A 34 9.12 -6.08 0.89
N GLU A 35 9.46 -7.03 0.03
CA GLU A 35 9.97 -8.35 0.44
C GLU A 35 11.51 -8.36 0.35
N THR A 36 12.12 -9.38 0.95
CA THR A 36 13.57 -9.56 0.86
C THR A 36 13.99 -9.64 -0.61
N PRO A 37 14.96 -8.82 -1.05
CA PRO A 37 15.44 -8.88 -2.43
C PRO A 37 16.01 -10.26 -2.73
N THR A 38 15.72 -10.77 -3.92
CA THR A 38 16.23 -12.06 -4.42
C THR A 38 17.18 -11.80 -5.58
N ALA A 39 17.99 -12.80 -5.97
CA ALA A 39 18.80 -12.73 -7.19
C ALA A 39 17.97 -12.42 -8.45
N HIS A 40 16.67 -12.74 -8.44
CA HIS A 40 15.72 -12.51 -9.52
C HIS A 40 15.02 -11.14 -9.47
N GLY A 41 15.35 -10.29 -8.49
CA GLY A 41 14.86 -8.91 -8.38
C GLY A 41 14.25 -8.53 -7.03
N GLU A 42 13.84 -7.26 -6.96
CA GLU A 42 13.15 -6.65 -5.81
C GLU A 42 11.63 -6.87 -5.92
N TRP A 43 11.07 -7.58 -4.93
CA TRP A 43 9.65 -7.92 -4.89
C TRP A 43 8.90 -7.07 -3.86
N VAL A 44 7.64 -6.77 -4.16
CA VAL A 44 6.72 -6.09 -3.26
C VAL A 44 5.45 -6.93 -3.14
N ALA A 45 5.09 -7.28 -1.90
CA ALA A 45 3.82 -7.89 -1.58
C ALA A 45 2.74 -6.82 -1.51
N LEU A 46 1.72 -6.96 -2.36
CA LEU A 46 0.51 -6.18 -2.31
C LEU A 46 -0.57 -6.96 -1.56
N ARG A 47 -1.04 -6.42 -0.44
CA ARG A 47 -2.14 -7.01 0.33
C ARG A 47 -3.32 -6.06 0.33
N THR A 48 -4.47 -6.55 -0.11
CA THR A 48 -5.72 -5.78 -0.11
C THR A 48 -6.59 -6.27 1.03
N TYR A 49 -7.14 -5.32 1.77
CA TYR A 49 -8.04 -5.54 2.88
C TYR A 49 -9.35 -4.82 2.63
N LEU A 50 -10.46 -5.44 3.01
CA LEU A 50 -11.75 -4.77 3.14
C LEU A 50 -11.77 -4.08 4.50
N TRP A 51 -12.00 -2.77 4.53
CA TRP A 51 -12.07 -2.01 5.78
C TRP A 51 -13.41 -1.29 5.89
N ARG A 52 -14.25 -1.79 6.79
CA ARG A 52 -15.57 -1.24 7.09
C ARG A 52 -15.72 -1.05 8.60
N PRO A 53 -15.38 0.14 9.13
CA PRO A 53 -15.63 0.45 10.53
C PRO A 53 -17.08 0.12 10.90
N PRO A 54 -17.35 -0.51 12.06
CA PRO A 54 -16.43 -0.78 13.18
C PRO A 54 -15.60 -2.08 13.05
N HIS A 55 -15.73 -2.84 11.97
CA HIS A 55 -15.09 -4.13 11.83
C HIS A 55 -13.59 -4.03 11.52
N PRO A 56 -12.78 -4.99 12.02
CA PRO A 56 -11.36 -5.07 11.67
C PRO A 56 -11.17 -5.30 10.16
N ALA A 57 -10.01 -4.88 9.65
CA ALA A 57 -9.69 -5.02 8.23
C ALA A 57 -9.56 -6.50 7.85
N GLN A 58 -10.42 -6.97 6.94
CA GLN A 58 -10.45 -8.36 6.50
C GLN A 58 -9.54 -8.56 5.28
N PRO A 59 -8.61 -9.53 5.29
CA PRO A 59 -7.76 -9.80 4.14
C PRO A 59 -8.59 -10.32 2.96
N MET A 60 -8.45 -9.68 1.80
CA MET A 60 -9.13 -10.09 0.56
C MET A 60 -8.18 -10.83 -0.38
N THR A 61 -7.11 -10.15 -0.80
CA THR A 61 -6.19 -10.67 -1.81
C THR A 61 -4.76 -10.38 -1.44
N ARG A 62 -3.87 -11.31 -1.77
CA ARG A 62 -2.43 -11.12 -1.71
C ARG A 62 -1.85 -11.42 -3.09
N ARG A 63 -1.07 -10.48 -3.62
CA ARG A 63 -0.28 -10.68 -4.85
C ARG A 63 1.13 -10.15 -4.68
N ARG A 64 2.05 -10.65 -5.50
CA ARG A 64 3.44 -10.18 -5.55
C ARG A 64 3.69 -9.47 -6.87
N MET A 65 4.47 -8.40 -6.84
CA MET A 65 4.86 -7.65 -8.04
C MET A 65 6.30 -7.18 -7.93
N LEU A 66 6.96 -7.01 -9.07
CA LEU A 66 8.27 -6.36 -9.14
C LEU A 66 8.16 -4.92 -8.63
N ARG A 67 9.22 -4.41 -8.01
CA ARG A 67 9.22 -3.08 -7.40
C ARG A 67 8.84 -1.96 -8.36
N HIS A 68 9.32 -1.99 -9.60
CA HIS A 68 8.94 -0.98 -10.60
C HIS A 68 7.43 -1.03 -10.91
N ASN A 69 6.83 -2.22 -10.99
CA ASN A 69 5.39 -2.39 -11.15
C ASN A 69 4.62 -1.90 -9.92
N ALA A 70 5.18 -2.09 -8.72
CA ALA A 70 4.60 -1.59 -7.48
C ALA A 70 4.57 -0.06 -7.43
N ILE A 71 5.66 0.60 -7.84
CA ILE A 71 5.74 2.06 -7.91
C ILE A 71 4.71 2.60 -8.91
N GLN A 72 4.61 1.99 -10.09
CA GLN A 72 3.57 2.37 -11.06
C GLN A 72 2.16 2.19 -10.52
N ALA A 73 1.86 1.04 -9.91
CA ALA A 73 0.55 0.77 -9.31
C ALA A 73 0.21 1.77 -8.19
N TRP A 74 1.16 2.08 -7.32
CA TRP A 74 1.02 3.09 -6.27
C TRP A 74 0.66 4.46 -6.84
N ASN A 75 1.42 4.94 -7.83
CA ASN A 75 1.19 6.23 -8.48
C ASN A 75 -0.18 6.27 -9.18
N THR A 76 -0.57 5.19 -9.85
CA THR A 76 -1.89 5.06 -10.48
C THR A 76 -3.01 5.11 -9.44
N MET A 77 -2.87 4.39 -8.32
CA MET A 77 -3.86 4.42 -7.24
C MET A 77 -4.02 5.85 -6.69
N LEU A 78 -2.93 6.56 -6.42
CA LEU A 78 -2.99 7.96 -5.98
C LEU A 78 -3.74 8.86 -6.99
N LYS A 79 -3.49 8.70 -8.30
CA LYS A 79 -4.20 9.45 -9.34
C LYS A 79 -5.70 9.14 -9.39
N THR A 80 -6.08 7.91 -9.07
CA THR A 80 -7.49 7.46 -9.02
C THR A 80 -8.21 7.78 -7.71
N GLY A 81 -7.63 8.63 -6.85
CA GLY A 81 -8.27 9.11 -5.61
C GLY A 81 -7.98 8.28 -4.37
N TRP A 82 -7.07 7.31 -4.44
CA TRP A 82 -6.58 6.64 -3.23
C TRP A 82 -5.74 7.62 -2.40
N ARG A 83 -5.88 7.56 -1.08
CA ARG A 83 -5.14 8.42 -0.16
C ARG A 83 -4.13 7.62 0.63
N ARG A 84 -2.97 8.22 0.89
CA ARG A 84 -1.99 7.64 1.83
C ARG A 84 -2.61 7.62 3.22
N CYS A 85 -2.42 6.52 3.93
CA CYS A 85 -2.84 6.39 5.31
C CYS A 85 -1.72 5.80 6.16
N SER A 86 -1.83 5.97 7.47
CA SER A 86 -1.05 5.19 8.41
C SER A 86 -1.48 3.72 8.33
N PRO A 87 -0.62 2.76 8.72
CA PRO A 87 -1.05 1.40 8.95
C PRO A 87 -2.29 1.41 9.84
N PRO A 88 -3.35 0.64 9.51
CA PRO A 88 -4.43 0.42 10.45
C PRO A 88 -3.79 -0.12 11.74
N LEU A 89 -3.93 0.64 12.83
CA LEU A 89 -3.40 0.27 14.14
C LEU A 89 -3.89 -1.16 14.43
N ARG A 90 -2.93 -2.07 14.67
CA ARG A 90 -3.22 -3.43 15.12
C ARG A 90 -3.79 -3.40 16.53
#